data_AF-A0A951AXL4-F1
#
_entry.id   AF-A0A951AXL4-F1
#
_cell.length_a   1.000
_cell.length_b   1.000
_cell.length_c   1.000
_cell.angle_alpha   90.00
_cell.angle_beta   90.00
_cell.angle_gamma   90.00
#
_symmetry.space_group_name_H-M   'P 1'
#
loop_
_entity.id
_entity.type
_entity.pdbx_description
1 polymer ?
#
loop_
_entity_poly.entity_id
_entity_poly.type
_entity_poly.pdbx_seq_one_letter_code
_entity_poly.pdbx_strand_id
1 'polypeptide(L)' 'MPDGSSVACREKLKMLSENHAELAQMLQDAFEDAVLMGVEPEAMREIFFELVRSLQSPKRSADA' A
#
# COMPACT_ATOMS: atom_id res chain seq x y z
N MET A 1 13.96 17.65 28.66
CA MET A 1 13.81 18.08 27.25
C MET A 1 12.76 17.16 26.64
N PRO A 2 11.62 17.67 26.14
CA PRO A 2 10.46 16.84 25.85
C PRO A 2 10.62 16.04 24.55
N ASP A 3 10.04 14.85 24.59
CA ASP A 3 10.09 13.72 23.68
C ASP A 3 9.62 14.00 22.24
N GLY A 4 10.43 14.70 21.45
CA GLY A 4 10.23 14.86 19.99
C GLY A 4 10.26 13.56 19.18
N SER A 5 10.71 12.45 19.77
CA SER A 5 10.77 11.13 19.14
C SER A 5 9.41 10.41 19.08
N SER A 6 8.50 10.71 20.01
CA SER A 6 7.23 9.98 20.18
C SER A 6 6.13 10.47 19.23
N VAL A 7 6.17 11.75 18.84
CA VAL A 7 5.19 12.35 17.92
C VAL A 7 5.45 11.91 16.47
N ALA A 8 6.73 11.80 16.09
CA ALA A 8 7.12 11.31 14.76
C ALA A 8 6.67 9.86 14.49
N CYS A 9 6.59 9.01 15.52
CA CYS A 9 6.02 7.66 15.39
C CYS A 9 4.51 7.68 15.15
N ARG A 10 3.76 8.59 15.81
CA ARG A 10 2.31 8.68 15.64
C ARG A 10 1.90 9.26 14.29
N GLU A 11 2.59 10.30 13.82
CA GLU A 11 2.28 10.90 12.52
C GLU A 11 2.69 9.98 11.35
N LYS A 12 3.81 9.25 11.46
CA LYS A 12 4.19 8.24 10.46
C LYS A 12 3.21 7.05 10.42
N LEU A 13 2.72 6.60 11.58
CA LEU A 13 1.70 5.56 11.65
C LEU A 13 0.35 6.04 11.08
N LYS A 14 -0.01 7.30 11.34
CA LYS A 14 -1.22 7.90 10.78
C LYS A 14 -1.14 8.01 9.25
N MET A 15 -0.03 8.53 8.71
CA MET A 15 0.21 8.54 7.27
C MET A 15 0.24 7.14 6.67
N LEU A 16 0.77 6.13 7.36
CA LEU A 16 0.73 4.75 6.88
C LEU A 16 -0.71 4.20 6.84
N SER A 17 -1.54 4.56 7.82
CA SER A 17 -2.96 4.20 7.84
C SER A 17 -3.75 4.91 6.73
N GLU A 18 -3.44 6.17 6.46
CA GLU A 18 -4.03 6.95 5.35
C GLU A 18 -3.60 6.34 4.01
N ASN A 19 -2.29 6.08 3.82
CA ASN A 19 -1.77 5.39 2.64
C ASN A 19 -2.41 4.02 2.43
N HIS A 20 -2.61 3.23 3.50
CA HIS A 20 -3.27 1.93 3.41
C HIS A 20 -4.73 2.08 2.98
N ALA A 21 -5.45 3.07 3.53
CA ALA A 21 -6.84 3.33 3.16
C ALA A 21 -6.97 3.79 1.70
N GLU A 22 -6.09 4.68 1.25
CA GLU A 22 -6.03 5.14 -0.14
C GLU A 22 -5.71 3.98 -1.10
N LEU A 23 -4.69 3.18 -0.80
CA LEU A 23 -4.35 2.00 -1.60
C LEU A 23 -5.48 0.98 -1.63
N ALA A 24 -6.17 0.75 -0.51
CA ALA A 24 -7.31 -0.15 -0.47
C ALA A 24 -8.45 0.34 -1.35
N GLN A 25 -8.73 1.65 -1.35
CA GLN A 25 -9.76 2.23 -2.21
C GLN A 25 -9.36 2.13 -3.69
N MET A 26 -8.12 2.46 -4.03
CA MET A 26 -7.61 2.33 -5.41
C MET A 26 -7.63 0.89 -5.93
N LEU A 27 -7.28 -0.08 -5.08
CA LEU A 27 -7.35 -1.51 -5.41
C LEU A 27 -8.79 -1.97 -5.63
N GLN A 28 -9.72 -1.48 -4.81
CA GLN A 28 -11.14 -1.79 -4.91
C GLN A 28 -11.74 -1.23 -6.21
N ASP A 29 -11.46 0.03 -6.53
CA ASP A 29 -11.89 0.65 -7.79
C ASP A 29 -11.34 -0.12 -9.01
N ALA A 30 -10.04 -0.43 -9.01
CA ALA A 30 -9.41 -1.20 -10.08
C ALA A 30 -9.97 -2.63 -10.21
N PHE A 31 -10.36 -3.24 -9.09
CA PHE A 31 -11.00 -4.55 -9.08
C PHE A 31 -12.39 -4.50 -9.70
N GLU A 32 -13.20 -3.52 -9.32
CA GLU A 32 -14.55 -3.33 -9.85
C GLU A 32 -14.51 -3.06 -11.36
N ASP A 33 -13.59 -2.22 -11.83
CA ASP A 33 -13.40 -1.96 -13.26
C ASP A 33 -13.00 -3.24 -14.02
N ALA A 34 -12.08 -4.04 -13.48
CA ALA A 34 -11.65 -5.28 -14.10
C ALA A 34 -12.79 -6.30 -14.20
N VAL A 35 -13.58 -6.44 -13.13
CA VAL A 35 -14.76 -7.32 -13.12
C VAL A 35 -15.82 -6.80 -14.11
N LEU A 36 -16.04 -5.49 -14.18
CA LEU A 36 -16.98 -4.87 -15.13
C LEU A 36 -16.55 -5.09 -16.59
N MET A 37 -15.24 -5.13 -16.85
CA MET A 37 -14.67 -5.47 -18.16
C MET A 37 -14.67 -6.97 -18.49
N GLY A 38 -15.13 -7.83 -17.56
CA GLY A 38 -15.26 -9.27 -17.77
C GLY A 38 -14.02 -10.09 -17.37
N VAL A 39 -13.10 -9.52 -16.59
CA VAL A 39 -11.99 -10.27 -15.99
C VAL A 39 -12.53 -11.15 -14.85
N GLU A 40 -12.00 -12.37 -14.73
CA GLU A 40 -12.33 -13.25 -13.61
C GLU A 40 -11.85 -12.62 -12.27
N PRO A 41 -12.72 -12.57 -11.24
CA PRO A 41 -12.37 -12.00 -9.93
C PRO A 41 -11.12 -12.65 -9.31
N GLU A 42 -11.01 -13.97 -9.39
CA GLU A 42 -9.89 -14.74 -8.84
C GLU A 42 -8.58 -14.41 -9.57
N ALA A 43 -8.59 -14.36 -10.90
CA ALA A 43 -7.43 -13.96 -11.70
C ALA A 43 -6.97 -12.52 -11.37
N MET A 44 -7.90 -11.59 -11.18
CA MET A 44 -7.55 -10.22 -10.79
C MET A 44 -6.89 -10.15 -9.41
N ARG A 45 -7.34 -10.97 -8.45
CA ARG A 45 -6.70 -11.07 -7.12
C ARG A 45 -5.28 -11.62 -7.22
N GLU A 46 -5.04 -12.62 -8.07
CA GLU A 46 -3.69 -13.15 -8.30
C GLU A 46 -2.75 -12.07 -8.88
N ILE A 47 -3.22 -11.29 -9.85
CA ILE A 47 -2.46 -10.18 -10.43
C ILE A 47 -2.06 -9.16 -9.36
N PHE A 48 -2.99 -8.76 -8.49
CA PHE A 48 -2.67 -7.86 -7.38
C PHE A 48 -1.67 -8.47 -6.40
N PHE A 49 -1.81 -9.75 -6.10
CA PHE A 49 -0.90 -10.44 -5.17
C PHE A 49 0.53 -10.48 -5.73
N GLU A 50 0.68 -10.77 -7.02
CA GLU A 50 1.98 -10.75 -7.70
C GLU A 50 2.55 -9.33 -7.78
N LEU A 51 1.71 -8.31 -8.01
CA LEU A 51 2.13 -6.91 -7.99
C LEU A 51 2.68 -6.51 -6.61
N VAL A 52 1.96 -6.85 -5.53
CA VAL A 52 2.42 -6.62 -4.14
C VAL A 52 3.70 -7.41 -3.85
N ARG A 53 3.81 -8.65 -4.33
CA ARG A 53 5.00 -9.49 -4.16
C ARG A 53 6.22 -8.93 -4.89
N SER A 54 6.02 -8.22 -6.00
CA SER A 54 7.08 -7.59 -6.77
C SER A 54 7.64 -6.31 -6.12
N LEU A 55 6.94 -5.76 -5.11
CA LEU A 55 7.36 -4.56 -4.40
C LEU A 55 8.75 -4.77 -3.78
N GLN A 56 9.71 -3.98 -4.26
CA GLN A 56 11.07 -4.02 -3.77
C GLN A 56 11.13 -3.40 -2.37
N SER A 57 11.81 -4.08 -1.44
CA SER A 57 12.07 -3.50 -0.12
C SER A 57 12.95 -2.27 -0.29
N PRO A 58 12.60 -1.11 0.30
CA PRO A 58 13.46 0.06 0.29
C PRO A 58 14.66 -0.20 1.21
N LYS A 59 15.66 -0.95 0.73
CA LYS A 59 16.95 -1.12 1.40
C LYS A 59 18.08 -0.64 0.50
N ARG A 60 18.46 0.61 0.76
CA ARG A 60 19.84 1.09 1.07
C ARG A 60 20.23 2.36 0.30
N SER A 61 19.78 3.49 0.82
CA SER A 61 20.50 4.77 0.76
C SER A 61 20.38 5.50 2.10
N ALA A 62 20.53 4.76 3.20
CA ALA A 62 21.08 5.31 4.42
C ALA A 62 22.47 4.68 4.51
N ASP A 63 23.49 5.51 4.73
CA ASP A 63 24.93 5.19 4.74
C ASP A 63 25.65 5.44 3.40
N ALA A 64 25.77 6.72 3.03
CA ALA A 64 26.96 7.30 2.41
C ALA A 64 27.22 8.69 3.02
#